data_AF-A0A345NX87-F1
#
_entry.id   AF-A0A345NX87-F1
#
_cell.length_a   1.000
_cell.length_b   1.000
_cell.length_c   1.000
_cell.angle_alpha   90.00
_cell.angle_beta   90.00
_cell.angle_gamma   90.00
#
_symmetry.space_group_name_H-M   'P 1'
#
loop_
_entity.id
_entity.type
_entity.pdbx_description
1 polymer ?
#
loop_
_entity_poly.entity_id
_entity_poly.type
_entity_poly.pdbx_seq_one_letter_code
_entity_poly.pdbx_strand_id
1 'polypeptide(L)' 'MKKEKNYSENNRDKVIEELVSNGVFKIDGKQLYELPLHSLLAEYEAFGNPEVQM' A
#
# COMPACT_ATOMS: atom_id res chain seq x y z
N MET A 1 -3.15 17.50 24.90
CA MET A 1 -2.81 16.24 24.20
C MET A 1 -2.09 16.60 22.91
N LYS A 2 -0.79 16.28 22.82
CA LYS A 2 0.01 16.48 21.61
C LYS A 2 -0.43 15.40 20.61
N LYS A 3 -1.15 15.76 19.55
CA LYS A 3 -1.44 14.83 18.45
C LYS A 3 -0.14 14.61 17.71
N GLU A 4 0.56 13.57 18.16
CA GLU A 4 1.79 13.07 17.58
C GLU A 4 1.61 12.73 16.11
N LYS A 5 2.68 12.98 15.37
CA LYS A 5 2.80 12.82 13.92
C LYS A 5 2.74 11.33 13.54
N ASN A 6 1.56 10.73 13.48
CA ASN A 6 1.36 9.39 12.91
C ASN A 6 0.63 9.44 11.55
N TYR A 7 1.00 10.37 10.68
CA TYR A 7 0.46 10.41 9.31
C TYR A 7 1.00 9.25 8.44
N SER A 8 2.18 8.72 8.75
CA SER A 8 2.85 7.71 7.92
C SER A 8 2.31 6.29 8.10
N GLU A 9 1.92 5.90 9.33
CA GLU A 9 1.31 4.58 9.57
C GLU A 9 -0.10 4.51 9.00
N ASN A 10 -0.88 5.58 9.19
CA ASN A 10 -2.27 5.64 8.74
C ASN A 10 -2.41 5.57 7.20
N ASN A 11 -1.37 5.95 6.45
CA ASN A 11 -1.32 5.77 5.00
C ASN A 11 -1.02 4.32 4.61
N ARG A 12 -0.23 3.59 5.41
CA ARG A 12 0.09 2.19 5.15
C ARG A 12 -1.15 1.32 5.26
N ASP A 13 -1.88 1.44 6.37
CA ASP A 13 -3.08 0.64 6.59
C ASP A 13 -4.11 0.88 5.48
N LYS A 14 -4.33 2.15 5.09
CA LYS A 14 -5.20 2.49 3.95
C LYS A 14 -4.76 1.85 2.64
N VAL A 15 -3.46 1.90 2.32
CA VAL A 15 -2.93 1.29 1.09
C VAL A 15 -3.09 -0.23 1.12
N ILE A 16 -2.87 -0.86 2.27
CA ILE A 16 -3.09 -2.31 2.44
C ILE A 16 -4.57 -2.64 2.27
N GLU A 17 -5.47 -1.91 2.91
CA GLU A 17 -6.92 -2.11 2.78
C GLU A 17 -7.38 -1.96 1.33
N GLU A 18 -6.89 -0.95 0.61
CA GLU A 18 -7.17 -0.76 -0.80
C GLU A 18 -6.63 -1.91 -1.66
N LEU A 19 -5.38 -2.31 -1.46
CA LEU A 19 -4.78 -3.45 -2.18
C LEU A 19 -5.57 -4.75 -1.93
N VAL A 20 -5.92 -5.02 -0.67
CA VAL A 20 -6.75 -6.16 -0.25
C VAL A 20 -8.14 -6.10 -0.89
N SER A 21 -8.76 -4.93 -0.92
CA SER A 21 -10.07 -4.70 -1.56
C SER A 21 -10.01 -4.90 -3.07
N ASN A 22 -8.87 -4.56 -3.70
CA ASN A 22 -8.57 -4.83 -5.10
C ASN A 22 -8.17 -6.29 -5.39
N GLY A 23 -8.12 -7.16 -4.37
CA GLY A 23 -7.77 -8.58 -4.50
C GLY A 23 -6.27 -8.89 -4.44
N VAL A 24 -5.44 -7.90 -4.10
CA VAL A 24 -4.02 -8.08 -3.83
C VAL A 24 -3.84 -8.34 -2.34
N PHE A 25 -3.50 -9.56 -1.96
CA PHE A 25 -3.22 -9.93 -0.57
C PHE A 25 -1.73 -10.19 -0.32
N LYS A 26 -0.98 -10.38 -1.41
CA LYS A 26 0.45 -10.70 -1.40
C LYS A 26 1.10 -10.15 -2.66
N ILE A 27 2.28 -9.57 -2.50
CA ILE A 27 3.14 -9.14 -3.62
C ILE A 27 4.36 -10.03 -3.57
N ASP A 28 4.73 -10.63 -4.71
CA ASP A 28 5.90 -11.50 -4.82
C ASP A 28 5.91 -12.67 -3.79
N GLY A 29 4.72 -13.19 -3.46
CA GLY A 29 4.57 -14.27 -2.47
C GLY A 29 4.71 -13.83 -0.99
N LYS A 30 4.96 -12.55 -0.72
CA LYS A 30 5.04 -11.97 0.64
C LYS A 30 3.74 -11.24 0.99
N GLN A 31 3.29 -11.35 2.24
CA GLN A 31 2.10 -10.66 2.70
C GLN A 31 2.29 -9.15 2.69
N LEU A 32 1.23 -8.38 2.41
CA LEU A 32 1.27 -6.92 2.42
C LEU A 32 1.74 -6.34 3.77
N TYR A 33 1.32 -6.95 4.88
CA TYR A 33 1.73 -6.56 6.23
C TYR A 33 3.22 -6.82 6.51
N GLU A 34 3.84 -7.75 5.79
CA GLU A 34 5.27 -8.07 5.88
C GLU A 34 6.12 -7.24 4.91
N LEU A 35 5.47 -6.54 3.98
CA LEU A 35 6.13 -5.71 2.97
C LEU A 35 6.29 -4.26 3.42
N PRO A 36 7.41 -3.61 3.06
CA PRO A 36 7.61 -2.20 3.37
C PRO A 36 6.60 -1.32 2.63
N LEU A 37 6.26 -0.17 3.22
CA LEU A 37 5.32 0.81 2.64
C LEU A 37 5.67 1.19 1.20
N HIS A 38 6.96 1.25 0.84
CA HIS A 38 7.39 1.53 -0.53
C HIS A 38 6.91 0.48 -1.53
N SER A 39 6.95 -0.82 -1.19
CA SER A 39 6.43 -1.88 -2.07
C SER A 39 4.91 -1.81 -2.19
N LEU A 40 4.22 -1.51 -1.09
CA LEU A 40 2.78 -1.31 -1.07
C LEU A 40 2.36 -0.13 -1.96
N LEU A 41 3.06 1.01 -1.84
CA LEU A 41 2.82 2.19 -2.67
C LEU A 41 3.14 1.92 -4.13
N ALA A 42 4.23 1.23 -4.45
CA ALA A 42 4.58 0.89 -5.83
C ALA A 42 3.50 0.00 -6.49
N GLU A 43 2.98 -0.99 -5.76
CA GLU A 43 1.89 -1.83 -6.25
C GLU A 43 0.57 -1.05 -6.34
N TYR A 44 0.28 -0.20 -5.35
CA TYR A 44 -0.90 0.65 -5.35
C TYR A 44 -0.87 1.66 -6.50
N GLU A 45 0.29 2.24 -6.82
CA GLU A 45 0.48 3.09 -7.99
C GLU A 45 0.38 2.29 -9.29
N ALA A 46 0.94 1.08 -9.35
CA ALA A 46 0.81 0.18 -10.50
C ALA A 46 -0.65 -0.26 -10.74
N PHE A 47 -1.43 -0.47 -9.67
CA PHE A 47 -2.87 -0.76 -9.73
C PHE A 47 -3.71 0.48 -10.06
N GLY A 48 -3.34 1.64 -9.51
CA GLY A 48 -4.08 2.90 -9.63
C GLY A 48 -3.83 3.66 -10.93
N ASN A 49 -2.75 3.35 -11.66
CA ASN A 49 -2.44 3.93 -12.97
C ASN A 49 -2.24 2.81 -14.01
N PRO A 50 -3.29 2.42 -14.76
CA PRO A 50 -3.11 1.55 -15.92
C PRO A 50 -2.32 2.20 -17.07
N GLU A 51 -1.89 3.46 -16.94
CA GLU A 51 -1.25 4.24 -18.02
C GLU A 51 0.27 4.43 -17.90
N VAL A 52 0.94 4.01 -16.82
CA VAL A 52 2.42 4.09 -16.71
C VAL A 52 3.08 2.81 -17.22
N GLN A 53 2.67 2.38 -18.40
CA GLN A 53 3.37 1.39 -19.24
C GLN A 53 3.22 1.78 -20.72
N MET A 54 3.65 3.00 -21.08
CA MET A 54 3.92 3.40 -22.47
C MET A 54 5.20 4.22 -22.55
#